data_AF-A0A849C5R1-F1
#
_entry.id   AF-A0A849C5R1-F1
#
_cell.length_a   1.000
_cell.length_b   1.000
_cell.length_c   1.000
_cell.angle_alpha   90.00
_cell.angle_beta   90.00
_cell.angle_gamma   90.00
#
_symmetry.space_group_name_H-M   'P 1'
#
loop_
_entity.id
_entity.type
_entity.pdbx_description
1 polymer ?
#
loop_
_entity_poly.entity_id
_entity_poly.type
_entity_poly.pdbx_seq_one_letter_code
_entity_poly.pdbx_strand_id
1 'polypeptide(L)'
;MPTKNPNRKVDPGKMRSDCEEIPDGFSKEDADKAETMEAELQANGGQRLAGQRLMQQRDPQFIAEGDCSVYWPAPYYVCGAIRDKYNELGGPNSFLLWPTTNELANPDGVGARSVFQNGPIYWSPWGGAHPVANHFFAAWQRNGWEGGVLGYPTSDEFVNSDNFGRRQYFDGGTIYWKANDAYYVAGAVRARWGEIGWEQGLLGYPLSDETVTADGVGRFNRFERGVIYWHPGTGAHEVTGQIRDKWAAEGHETGPHGYPVDAPRPVDGTVRFTQQFQHGELSGYSDVIAQIADLLQIPDLDEIYRTGKEVIEEAALATDAGFQSVLDRVQGSYDEVQEISDGGNSTNCDFMPPGNDRTNRGDVFFSDATSYRVANHGHNGIFVRNDHTGGSDDIWTVEAVNADLGVRLLKGDARKGVCRPIYLSVNTDNATRDAAAAFAEQQVGKGYSGNFLVTRTKVYADSYNCSQLVWAAFKHASGGGLDIGERYAYQPPNFGVYPIDILKSHNTRRFE
;
A
#
# COMPACT_ATOMS: atom_id res chain seq x y z
N MET A 1 6.87 28.27 29.90
CA MET A 1 6.53 28.81 31.24
C MET A 1 6.71 30.32 31.19
N PRO A 2 5.80 31.10 31.76
CA PRO A 2 5.95 32.54 31.83
C PRO A 2 7.21 32.94 32.59
N THR A 3 7.93 33.96 32.12
CA THR A 3 9.05 34.61 32.79
C THR A 3 8.56 35.19 34.11
N LYS A 4 9.26 34.96 35.23
CA LYS A 4 8.79 35.43 36.55
C LYS A 4 8.78 36.95 36.69
N ASN A 5 9.70 37.66 36.04
CA ASN A 5 9.86 39.12 36.13
C ASN A 5 10.28 39.71 34.77
N PRO A 6 9.40 39.73 33.76
CA PRO A 6 9.71 40.27 32.44
C PRO A 6 9.84 41.81 32.48
N ASN A 7 10.73 42.36 31.66
CA ASN A 7 10.93 43.80 31.56
C ASN A 7 9.80 44.49 30.80
N ARG A 8 9.20 45.55 31.38
CA ARG A 8 8.09 46.31 30.77
C ARG A 8 8.49 47.21 29.61
N LYS A 9 9.78 47.43 29.40
CA LYS A 9 10.36 48.24 28.32
C LYS A 9 11.68 47.60 27.94
N VAL A 10 12.09 47.77 26.67
CA VAL A 10 13.39 47.34 26.20
C VAL A 10 14.49 48.10 26.96
N ASP A 11 15.24 47.40 27.80
CA ASP A 11 16.37 47.92 28.59
C ASP A 11 17.64 47.14 28.22
N PRO A 12 18.51 47.70 27.34
CA PRO A 12 19.68 46.99 26.83
C PRO A 12 20.58 46.41 27.92
N GLY A 13 20.92 45.13 27.81
CA GLY A 13 21.73 44.40 28.79
C GLY A 13 20.93 43.82 29.96
N LYS A 14 19.61 44.03 30.00
CA LYS A 14 18.72 43.47 31.02
C LYS A 14 17.57 42.66 30.45
N MET A 15 17.44 42.59 29.13
CA MET A 15 16.43 41.76 28.49
C MET A 15 16.81 40.29 28.64
N ARG A 16 15.82 39.42 28.61
CA ARG A 16 16.01 37.97 28.56
C ARG A 16 16.88 37.57 27.37
N SER A 17 16.71 38.24 26.23
CA SER A 17 17.55 38.05 25.04
C SER A 17 19.01 38.51 25.21
N ASP A 18 19.36 39.22 26.29
CA ASP A 18 20.75 39.55 26.66
C ASP A 18 21.40 38.45 27.52
N CYS A 19 20.59 37.58 28.15
CA CYS A 19 21.02 36.61 29.15
C CYS A 19 20.83 35.16 28.71
N GLU A 20 19.90 34.91 27.79
CA GLU A 20 19.55 33.60 27.27
C GLU A 20 19.78 33.55 25.76
N GLU A 21 20.15 32.36 25.27
CA GLU A 21 20.27 32.10 23.84
C GLU A 21 18.90 32.21 23.17
N ILE A 22 18.85 32.95 22.06
CA ILE A 22 17.62 33.13 21.29
C ILE A 22 17.47 31.91 20.36
N PRO A 23 16.34 31.20 20.41
CA PRO A 23 16.06 30.12 19.46
C PRO A 23 16.20 30.56 18.00
N ASP A 24 16.71 29.67 17.16
CA ASP A 24 16.85 29.89 15.72
C ASP A 24 15.53 30.35 15.08
N GLY A 25 15.63 31.34 14.18
CA GLY A 25 14.48 31.93 13.49
C GLY A 25 13.88 33.16 14.16
N PHE A 26 14.39 33.58 15.33
CA PHE A 26 13.96 34.82 15.99
C PHE A 26 15.10 35.84 16.10
N SER A 27 14.76 37.11 15.91
CA SER A 27 15.70 38.20 16.16
C SER A 27 15.71 38.60 17.64
N LYS A 28 16.76 39.34 18.03
CA LYS A 28 16.80 40.01 19.33
C LYS A 28 15.60 40.94 19.55
N GLU A 29 15.18 41.63 18.50
CA GLU A 29 14.02 42.53 18.55
C GLU A 29 12.71 41.77 18.83
N ASP A 30 12.52 40.61 18.19
CA ASP A 30 11.36 39.74 18.44
C ASP A 30 11.32 39.27 19.90
N ALA A 31 12.46 38.78 20.40
CA ALA A 31 12.61 38.30 21.76
C ALA A 31 12.38 39.41 22.80
N ASP A 32 12.92 40.60 22.57
CA ASP A 32 12.72 41.76 23.44
C ASP A 32 11.25 42.20 23.43
N LYS A 33 10.64 42.23 22.26
CA LYS A 33 9.22 42.56 22.11
C LYS A 33 8.34 41.54 22.83
N ALA A 34 8.58 40.25 22.66
CA ALA A 34 7.84 39.19 23.34
C ALA A 34 7.92 39.33 24.88
N GLU A 35 9.09 39.66 25.43
CA GLU A 35 9.23 39.91 26.86
C GLU A 35 8.42 41.14 27.32
N THR A 36 8.46 42.24 26.57
CA THR A 36 7.66 43.43 26.93
C THR A 36 6.16 43.17 26.87
N MET A 37 5.70 42.38 25.90
CA MET A 37 4.29 41.96 25.80
C MET A 37 3.90 41.04 26.97
N GLU A 38 4.79 40.15 27.39
CA GLU A 38 4.58 39.31 28.57
C GLU A 38 4.46 40.18 29.85
N ALA A 39 5.31 41.20 29.99
CA ALA A 39 5.24 42.15 31.09
C ALA A 39 3.95 42.99 31.08
N GLU A 40 3.43 43.34 29.91
CA GLU A 40 2.14 44.00 29.74
C GLU A 40 0.99 43.11 30.23
N LEU A 41 1.00 41.81 29.88
CA LEU A 41 0.00 40.85 30.36
C LEU A 41 0.04 40.68 31.89
N GLN A 42 1.24 40.61 32.49
CA GLN A 42 1.39 40.48 33.94
C GLN A 42 1.01 41.76 34.70
N ALA A 43 1.36 42.94 34.17
CA ALA A 43 1.08 44.23 34.80
C ALA A 43 -0.42 44.53 34.89
N ASN A 44 -1.20 44.07 33.91
CA ASN A 44 -2.64 44.30 33.87
C ASN A 44 -3.43 43.33 34.75
N GLY A 45 -2.77 42.43 35.50
CA GLY A 45 -3.40 41.58 36.51
C GLY A 45 -4.55 40.71 36.00
N GLY A 46 -4.57 40.40 34.70
CA GLY A 46 -5.72 39.73 34.09
C GLY A 46 -6.99 40.59 34.02
N GLN A 47 -6.91 41.93 34.00
CA GLN A 47 -8.03 42.81 33.60
C GLN A 47 -8.33 42.61 32.12
N ARG A 48 -8.99 41.47 31.85
CA ARG A 48 -9.28 40.85 30.56
C ARG A 48 -9.76 41.89 29.54
N LEU A 49 -10.73 42.73 29.93
CA LEU A 49 -11.36 43.70 29.03
C LEU A 49 -10.52 44.93 28.64
N ALA A 50 -9.64 45.44 29.52
CA ALA A 50 -8.86 46.65 29.23
C ALA A 50 -7.64 46.34 28.36
N GLY A 51 -6.94 45.23 28.66
CA GLY A 51 -5.84 44.74 27.84
C GLY A 51 -6.29 44.31 26.44
N GLN A 52 -7.42 43.60 26.34
CA GLN A 52 -7.98 43.18 25.05
C GLN A 52 -8.36 44.37 24.15
N ARG A 53 -8.99 45.42 24.70
CA ARG A 53 -9.36 46.63 23.93
C ARG A 53 -8.13 47.38 23.41
N LEU A 54 -7.05 47.45 24.19
CA LEU A 54 -5.80 48.09 23.78
C LEU A 54 -5.09 47.31 22.68
N MET A 55 -5.15 45.97 22.72
CA MET A 55 -4.60 45.11 21.68
C MET A 55 -5.42 45.19 20.38
N GLN A 56 -6.77 45.17 20.46
CA GLN A 56 -7.67 45.31 19.31
C GLN A 56 -7.54 46.68 18.61
N GLN A 57 -7.24 47.75 19.34
CA GLN A 57 -6.96 49.06 18.74
C GLN A 57 -5.67 49.09 17.91
N ARG A 58 -4.73 48.18 18.19
CA ARG A 58 -3.44 48.06 17.47
C ARG A 58 -3.52 47.12 16.27
N ASP A 59 -4.45 46.16 16.28
CA ASP A 59 -4.67 45.19 15.22
C ASP A 59 -6.19 44.93 15.04
N PRO A 60 -6.82 45.49 13.99
CA PRO A 60 -8.26 45.33 13.75
C PRO A 60 -8.68 43.89 13.41
N GLN A 61 -7.74 43.02 13.02
CA GLN A 61 -8.02 41.61 12.74
C GLN A 61 -7.89 40.73 13.99
N PHE A 62 -7.37 41.30 15.08
CA PHE A 62 -7.19 40.60 16.35
C PHE A 62 -8.54 40.39 17.04
N ILE A 63 -8.88 39.13 17.30
CA ILE A 63 -9.95 38.76 18.22
C ILE A 63 -9.28 38.33 19.53
N ALA A 64 -9.87 38.74 20.65
CA ALA A 64 -9.29 38.53 21.96
C ALA A 64 -10.35 37.90 22.87
N GLU A 65 -10.72 36.65 22.61
CA GLU A 65 -11.76 35.96 23.37
C GLU A 65 -11.15 35.09 24.46
N GLY A 66 -10.63 35.69 25.54
CA GLY A 66 -9.85 34.85 26.44
C GLY A 66 -8.88 35.55 27.34
N ASP A 67 -8.33 34.78 28.26
CA ASP A 67 -7.02 35.10 28.79
C ASP A 67 -5.98 34.82 27.68
N CYS A 68 -5.00 35.71 27.54
CA CYS A 68 -3.96 35.60 26.52
C CYS A 68 -2.61 35.20 27.13
N SER A 69 -1.72 34.67 26.30
CA SER A 69 -0.33 34.42 26.65
C SER A 69 0.59 34.74 25.48
N VAL A 70 1.84 35.04 25.82
CA VAL A 70 2.94 35.26 24.88
C VAL A 70 3.98 34.18 25.15
N TYR A 71 4.54 33.62 24.07
CA TYR A 71 5.46 32.49 24.14
C TYR A 71 6.83 32.96 23.65
N TRP A 72 7.64 33.49 24.56
CA TRP A 72 8.99 33.97 24.24
C TRP A 72 9.81 32.90 23.51
N PRO A 73 10.46 33.22 22.37
CA PRO A 73 10.73 34.58 21.86
C PRO A 73 9.69 35.12 20.86
N ALA A 74 8.56 34.44 20.64
CA ALA A 74 7.59 34.82 19.62
C ALA A 74 6.69 35.99 20.09
N PRO A 75 6.68 37.14 19.39
CA PRO A 75 5.95 38.34 19.82
C PRO A 75 4.49 38.34 19.35
N TYR A 76 3.76 37.26 19.68
CA TYR A 76 2.35 37.08 19.31
C TYR A 76 1.48 36.71 20.52
N TYR A 77 0.26 37.23 20.54
CA TYR A 77 -0.76 36.87 21.53
C TYR A 77 -1.57 35.66 21.06
N VAL A 78 -1.54 34.58 21.85
CA VAL A 78 -2.45 33.44 21.70
C VAL A 78 -3.45 33.49 22.85
N CYS A 79 -4.74 33.44 22.54
CA CYS A 79 -5.80 33.70 23.51
C CYS A 79 -6.78 32.52 23.63
N GLY A 80 -7.56 32.54 24.71
CA GLY A 80 -8.77 31.73 24.84
C GLY A 80 -8.57 30.23 24.67
N ALA A 81 -9.53 29.59 24.02
CA ALA A 81 -9.53 28.16 23.78
C ALA A 81 -8.35 27.71 22.91
N ILE A 82 -7.88 28.56 21.97
CA ILE A 82 -6.72 28.28 21.13
C ILE A 82 -5.45 28.18 21.99
N ARG A 83 -5.26 29.12 22.92
CA ARG A 83 -4.17 29.10 23.88
C ARG A 83 -4.23 27.88 24.78
N ASP A 84 -5.42 27.57 25.30
CA ASP A 84 -5.61 26.43 26.19
C ASP A 84 -5.25 25.13 25.48
N LYS A 85 -5.69 24.98 24.22
CA LYS A 85 -5.30 23.83 23.39
C LYS A 85 -3.81 23.78 23.09
N TYR A 86 -3.21 24.91 22.73
CA TYR A 86 -1.78 24.98 22.47
C TYR A 86 -0.97 24.58 23.71
N ASN A 87 -1.39 25.00 24.91
CA ASN A 87 -0.76 24.59 26.17
C ASN A 87 -0.96 23.09 26.45
N GLU A 88 -2.15 22.54 26.20
CA GLU A 88 -2.43 21.11 26.33
C GLU A 88 -1.48 20.26 25.46
N LEU A 89 -1.17 20.73 24.25
CA LEU A 89 -0.23 20.08 23.33
C LEU A 89 1.24 20.21 23.77
N GLY A 90 1.55 21.03 24.77
CA GLY A 90 2.93 21.29 25.25
C GLY A 90 3.52 22.62 24.79
N GLY A 91 2.73 23.50 24.16
CA GLY A 91 3.14 24.83 23.74
C GLY A 91 4.30 24.78 22.74
N PRO A 92 5.37 25.57 22.92
CA PRO A 92 6.52 25.59 22.01
C PRO A 92 7.27 24.26 21.88
N ASN A 93 7.08 23.33 22.81
CA ASN A 93 7.66 21.99 22.74
C ASN A 93 6.77 20.98 21.98
N SER A 94 5.58 21.42 21.53
CA SER A 94 4.69 20.62 20.70
C SER A 94 5.16 20.57 19.25
N PHE A 95 4.53 19.72 18.44
CA PHE A 95 4.79 19.64 17.01
C PHE A 95 4.48 20.94 16.25
N LEU A 96 3.67 21.84 16.81
CA LEU A 96 3.31 23.13 16.20
C LEU A 96 4.44 24.17 16.27
N LEU A 97 5.36 24.01 17.23
CA LEU A 97 6.40 24.97 17.55
C LEU A 97 5.81 26.37 17.83
N TRP A 98 6.51 27.44 17.45
CA TRP A 98 6.19 28.80 17.87
C TRP A 98 4.99 29.43 17.12
N PRO A 99 4.19 30.30 17.77
CA PRO A 99 3.16 31.07 17.06
C PRO A 99 3.79 32.06 16.08
N THR A 100 3.10 32.31 14.97
CA THR A 100 3.49 33.24 13.89
C THR A 100 2.45 34.33 13.62
N THR A 101 1.29 34.26 14.27
CA THR A 101 0.26 35.31 14.23
C THR A 101 -0.36 35.49 15.62
N ASN A 102 -1.01 36.63 15.82
CA ASN A 102 -2.00 36.77 16.89
C ASN A 102 -3.23 35.86 16.60
N GLU A 103 -4.21 35.84 17.50
CA GLU A 103 -5.54 35.28 17.25
C GLU A 103 -6.31 36.13 16.23
N LEU A 104 -6.65 35.54 15.09
CA LEU A 104 -7.30 36.17 13.95
C LEU A 104 -8.74 35.67 13.82
N ALA A 105 -9.65 36.57 13.44
CA ALA A 105 -10.97 36.19 12.95
C ALA A 105 -10.87 35.32 11.69
N ASN A 106 -11.71 34.30 11.56
CA ASN A 106 -11.83 33.60 10.30
C ASN A 106 -12.67 34.41 9.29
N PRO A 107 -12.34 34.35 7.99
CA PRO A 107 -13.05 35.02 6.91
C PRO A 107 -14.57 34.82 6.87
N ASP A 108 -15.07 33.70 7.38
CA ASP A 108 -16.52 33.41 7.47
C ASP A 108 -17.24 34.19 8.57
N GLY A 109 -16.49 34.87 9.45
CA GLY A 109 -16.99 35.68 10.54
C GLY A 109 -17.47 34.88 11.76
N VAL A 110 -17.18 33.57 11.84
CA VAL A 110 -17.69 32.73 12.92
C VAL A 110 -16.60 32.37 13.92
N GLY A 111 -15.53 31.73 13.45
CA GLY A 111 -14.47 31.21 14.31
C GLY A 111 -13.23 32.09 14.36
N ALA A 112 -12.22 31.57 15.06
CA ALA A 112 -10.93 32.22 15.19
C ALA A 112 -9.81 31.22 14.90
N ARG A 113 -8.61 31.74 14.62
CA ARG A 113 -7.40 30.92 14.45
C ARG A 113 -6.15 31.63 14.95
N SER A 114 -5.17 30.85 15.36
CA SER A 114 -3.77 31.31 15.42
C SER A 114 -2.92 30.39 14.55
N VAL A 115 -1.96 30.97 13.84
CA VAL A 115 -1.01 30.22 13.01
C VAL A 115 0.27 29.99 13.82
N PHE A 116 0.80 28.78 13.70
CA PHE A 116 2.09 28.38 14.25
C PHE A 116 2.99 27.90 13.11
N GLN A 117 4.28 27.73 13.37
CA GLN A 117 5.26 27.37 12.34
C GLN A 117 4.88 26.12 11.54
N ASN A 118 4.30 25.12 12.19
CA ASN A 118 3.93 23.84 11.55
C ASN A 118 2.42 23.63 11.37
N GLY A 119 1.62 24.70 11.49
CA GLY A 119 0.19 24.64 11.21
C GLY A 119 -0.63 25.52 12.14
N PRO A 120 -1.90 25.75 11.82
CA PRO A 120 -2.81 26.52 12.66
C PRO A 120 -3.53 25.67 13.71
N ILE A 121 -4.01 26.35 14.75
CA ILE A 121 -5.13 25.89 15.57
C ILE A 121 -6.35 26.74 15.21
N TYR A 122 -7.44 26.07 14.84
CA TYR A 122 -8.73 26.69 14.54
C TYR A 122 -9.69 26.47 15.70
N TRP A 123 -10.53 27.46 15.97
CA TRP A 123 -11.60 27.37 16.95
C TRP A 123 -12.95 27.73 16.32
N SER A 124 -13.99 26.97 16.69
CA SER A 124 -15.39 27.30 16.44
C SER A 124 -16.23 27.09 17.70
N PRO A 125 -17.41 27.76 17.81
CA PRO A 125 -18.23 27.66 19.02
C PRO A 125 -18.84 26.27 19.26
N TRP A 126 -18.92 25.41 18.24
CA TRP A 126 -19.41 24.04 18.37
C TRP A 126 -18.29 22.99 18.34
N GLY A 127 -17.23 23.22 17.57
CA GLY A 127 -16.11 22.29 17.42
C GLY A 127 -15.06 22.43 18.52
N GLY A 128 -14.92 23.61 19.14
CA GLY A 128 -13.80 23.88 20.03
C GLY A 128 -12.51 24.14 19.27
N ALA A 129 -11.37 24.16 19.99
CA ALA A 129 -10.06 24.48 19.42
C ALA A 129 -9.28 23.21 19.03
N HIS A 130 -8.90 23.09 17.77
CA HIS A 130 -8.19 21.92 17.23
C HIS A 130 -7.05 22.30 16.27
N PRO A 131 -5.89 21.64 16.36
CA PRO A 131 -4.82 21.78 15.39
C PRO A 131 -5.16 21.10 14.07
N VAL A 132 -4.82 21.72 12.93
CA VAL A 132 -4.89 21.07 11.61
C VAL A 132 -3.53 21.26 10.96
N ALA A 133 -2.75 20.18 10.81
CA ALA A 133 -1.35 20.27 10.38
C ALA A 133 -1.03 19.31 9.23
N ASN A 134 0.14 19.51 8.60
CA ASN A 134 0.71 18.63 7.58
C ASN A 134 -0.29 18.28 6.45
N HIS A 135 -0.43 16.98 6.15
CA HIS A 135 -1.30 16.49 5.08
C HIS A 135 -2.79 16.78 5.32
N PHE A 136 -3.24 16.82 6.58
CA PHE A 136 -4.61 17.22 6.92
C PHE A 136 -4.86 18.67 6.53
N PHE A 137 -3.90 19.56 6.83
CA PHE A 137 -4.01 20.96 6.45
C PHE A 137 -4.00 21.13 4.93
N ALA A 138 -3.15 20.40 4.20
CA ALA A 138 -3.10 20.45 2.74
C ALA A 138 -4.40 19.96 2.08
N ALA A 139 -4.99 18.88 2.59
CA ALA A 139 -6.27 18.36 2.11
C ALA A 139 -7.42 19.33 2.42
N TRP A 140 -7.49 19.84 3.65
CA TRP A 140 -8.52 20.80 4.05
C TRP A 140 -8.42 22.12 3.26
N GLN A 141 -7.20 22.63 3.04
CA GLN A 141 -6.91 23.78 2.20
C GLN A 141 -7.45 23.61 0.78
N ARG A 142 -7.17 22.46 0.15
CA ARG A 142 -7.62 22.18 -1.24
C ARG A 142 -9.14 22.15 -1.36
N ASN A 143 -9.83 21.96 -0.24
CA ASN A 143 -11.28 21.87 -0.15
C ASN A 143 -11.94 23.11 0.48
N GLY A 144 -11.22 24.24 0.55
CA GLY A 144 -11.77 25.54 0.90
C GLY A 144 -11.72 25.92 2.38
N TRP A 145 -10.93 25.20 3.18
CA TRP A 145 -10.82 25.42 4.63
C TRP A 145 -12.21 25.46 5.32
N GLU A 146 -12.41 26.36 6.28
CA GLU A 146 -13.64 26.50 7.07
C GLU A 146 -14.84 26.94 6.23
N GLY A 147 -14.60 27.68 5.14
CA GLY A 147 -15.65 28.05 4.19
C GLY A 147 -16.02 26.93 3.21
N GLY A 148 -15.29 25.81 3.26
CA GLY A 148 -15.47 24.65 2.42
C GLY A 148 -16.51 23.65 2.93
N VAL A 149 -16.68 22.56 2.18
CA VAL A 149 -17.67 21.50 2.51
C VAL A 149 -17.39 20.82 3.85
N LEU A 150 -16.13 20.82 4.30
CA LEU A 150 -15.74 20.19 5.56
C LEU A 150 -16.05 21.06 6.78
N GLY A 151 -16.11 22.39 6.64
CA GLY A 151 -16.26 23.28 7.80
C GLY A 151 -15.07 23.22 8.75
N TYR A 152 -15.34 23.32 10.05
CA TYR A 152 -14.31 23.36 11.08
C TYR A 152 -13.87 21.97 11.53
N PRO A 153 -12.63 21.81 12.02
CA PRO A 153 -12.22 20.60 12.72
C PRO A 153 -13.03 20.45 14.03
N THR A 154 -13.44 19.22 14.32
CA THR A 154 -14.18 18.86 15.56
C THR A 154 -13.40 17.87 16.42
N SER A 155 -12.16 17.58 16.03
CA SER A 155 -11.25 16.72 16.78
C SER A 155 -9.80 17.04 16.46
N ASP A 156 -8.92 16.53 17.31
CA ASP A 156 -7.52 16.34 16.97
C ASP A 156 -7.38 15.14 16.01
N GLU A 157 -6.14 14.88 15.60
CA GLU A 157 -5.77 13.72 14.80
C GLU A 157 -5.81 12.42 15.61
N PHE A 158 -6.43 11.37 15.05
CA PHE A 158 -6.42 10.02 15.59
C PHE A 158 -5.55 9.10 14.75
N VAL A 159 -4.81 8.22 15.39
CA VAL A 159 -4.23 7.02 14.74
C VAL A 159 -5.36 6.01 14.54
N ASN A 160 -5.48 5.48 13.32
CA ASN A 160 -6.48 4.47 13.01
C ASN A 160 -6.11 3.13 13.65
N SER A 161 -7.10 2.25 13.80
CA SER A 161 -6.92 0.98 14.52
C SER A 161 -5.99 -0.03 13.82
N ASP A 162 -5.68 0.20 12.54
CA ASP A 162 -4.67 -0.56 11.79
C ASP A 162 -3.22 -0.12 12.08
N ASN A 163 -3.02 0.92 12.91
CA ASN A 163 -1.75 1.58 13.20
C ASN A 163 -1.01 2.10 11.95
N PHE A 164 -1.69 2.22 10.81
CA PHE A 164 -1.08 2.62 9.55
C PHE A 164 -1.55 4.00 9.13
N GLY A 165 -2.87 4.23 9.14
CA GLY A 165 -3.43 5.52 8.77
C GLY A 165 -3.77 6.38 9.97
N ARG A 166 -4.15 7.62 9.64
CA ARG A 166 -4.64 8.62 10.60
C ARG A 166 -5.94 9.22 10.08
N ARG A 167 -6.73 9.82 10.96
CA ARG A 167 -7.93 10.57 10.57
C ARG A 167 -8.18 11.77 11.46
N GLN A 168 -8.91 12.75 10.93
CA GLN A 168 -9.38 13.90 11.69
C GLN A 168 -10.83 14.22 11.30
N TYR A 169 -11.66 14.48 12.31
CA TYR A 169 -13.07 14.80 12.10
C TYR A 169 -13.26 16.30 11.87
N PHE A 170 -14.21 16.60 10.98
CA PHE A 170 -14.66 17.94 10.63
C PHE A 170 -16.19 17.97 10.63
N ASP A 171 -16.79 19.15 10.73
CA ASP A 171 -18.26 19.31 10.75
C ASP A 171 -18.96 18.55 9.62
N GLY A 172 -18.43 18.68 8.39
CA GLY A 172 -19.02 18.12 7.18
C GLY A 172 -18.47 16.75 6.77
N GLY A 173 -17.46 16.20 7.46
CA GLY A 173 -16.83 14.97 7.00
C GLY A 173 -15.62 14.53 7.81
N THR A 174 -14.75 13.75 7.19
CA THR A 174 -13.53 13.25 7.83
C THR A 174 -12.43 13.19 6.80
N ILE A 175 -11.28 13.74 7.15
CA ILE A 175 -10.06 13.57 6.35
C ILE A 175 -9.37 12.31 6.87
N TYR A 176 -8.98 11.44 5.95
CA TYR A 176 -8.17 10.25 6.22
C TYR A 176 -6.81 10.42 5.55
N TRP A 177 -5.76 9.96 6.22
CA TRP A 177 -4.40 9.98 5.73
C TRP A 177 -3.81 8.57 5.70
N LYS A 178 -3.10 8.25 4.61
CA LYS A 178 -2.27 7.04 4.46
C LYS A 178 -1.10 7.32 3.53
N ALA A 179 0.11 6.94 3.95
CA ALA A 179 1.33 6.96 3.12
C ALA A 179 1.60 8.27 2.37
N ASN A 180 1.43 9.41 3.05
CA ASN A 180 1.61 10.80 2.54
C ASN A 180 0.45 11.36 1.70
N ASP A 181 -0.63 10.63 1.54
CA ASP A 181 -1.84 11.13 0.90
C ASP A 181 -2.95 11.34 1.94
N ALA A 182 -3.66 12.47 1.83
CA ALA A 182 -4.82 12.78 2.67
C ALA A 182 -6.00 13.20 1.80
N TYR A 183 -7.16 12.60 2.05
CA TYR A 183 -8.39 12.84 1.31
C TYR A 183 -9.60 12.86 2.23
N TYR A 184 -10.61 13.66 1.89
CA TYR A 184 -11.85 13.70 2.64
C TYR A 184 -12.93 12.77 2.08
N VAL A 185 -13.72 12.22 2.99
CA VAL A 185 -14.95 11.49 2.69
C VAL A 185 -16.08 12.12 3.52
N ALA A 186 -17.22 12.37 2.91
CA ALA A 186 -18.36 13.06 3.52
C ALA A 186 -19.71 12.43 3.15
N GLY A 187 -20.76 12.89 3.82
CA GLY A 187 -22.16 12.60 3.47
C GLY A 187 -22.50 11.14 3.25
N ALA A 188 -23.30 10.87 2.22
CA ALA A 188 -23.80 9.54 1.88
C ALA A 188 -22.70 8.57 1.46
N VAL A 189 -21.64 9.07 0.80
CA VAL A 189 -20.47 8.25 0.43
C VAL A 189 -19.76 7.75 1.69
N ARG A 190 -19.53 8.63 2.66
CA ARG A 190 -18.94 8.27 3.96
C ARG A 190 -19.81 7.28 4.73
N ALA A 191 -21.12 7.49 4.74
CA ALA A 191 -22.06 6.58 5.40
C ALA A 191 -21.97 5.18 4.80
N ARG A 192 -22.02 5.06 3.47
CA ARG A 192 -21.91 3.78 2.78
C ARG A 192 -20.56 3.11 3.03
N TRP A 193 -19.46 3.86 2.95
CA TRP A 193 -18.13 3.34 3.25
C TRP A 193 -18.03 2.78 4.68
N GLY A 194 -18.70 3.43 5.63
CA GLY A 194 -18.79 2.95 7.01
C GLY A 194 -19.57 1.66 7.18
N GLU A 195 -20.65 1.46 6.42
CA GLU A 195 -21.42 0.21 6.41
C GLU A 195 -20.60 -0.98 5.90
N ILE A 196 -19.66 -0.73 4.98
CA ILE A 196 -18.81 -1.76 4.37
C ILE A 196 -17.42 -1.88 5.01
N GLY A 197 -17.25 -1.33 6.23
CA GLY A 197 -16.12 -1.60 7.11
C GLY A 197 -15.00 -0.53 7.14
N TRP A 198 -15.26 0.69 6.64
CA TRP A 198 -14.27 1.78 6.63
C TRP A 198 -12.93 1.37 5.98
N GLU A 199 -11.81 1.86 6.52
CA GLU A 199 -10.47 1.63 5.98
C GLU A 199 -9.99 0.17 6.04
N GLN A 200 -10.57 -0.62 6.95
CA GLN A 200 -10.28 -2.06 7.08
C GLN A 200 -11.22 -2.92 6.23
N GLY A 201 -12.26 -2.31 5.66
CA GLY A 201 -13.31 -2.97 4.92
C GLY A 201 -12.97 -3.24 3.47
N LEU A 202 -14.02 -3.48 2.68
CA LEU A 202 -13.93 -3.88 1.27
C LEU A 202 -13.05 -2.95 0.44
N LEU A 203 -13.16 -1.63 0.65
CA LEU A 203 -12.57 -0.63 -0.24
C LEU A 203 -11.18 -0.14 0.16
N GLY A 204 -10.79 -0.27 1.43
CA GLY A 204 -9.55 0.31 1.94
C GLY A 204 -9.64 1.83 2.13
N TYR A 205 -8.50 2.51 2.07
CA TYR A 205 -8.40 3.96 2.24
C TYR A 205 -8.90 4.75 1.01
N PRO A 206 -9.37 5.99 1.19
CA PRO A 206 -9.69 6.87 0.07
C PRO A 206 -8.42 7.25 -0.72
N LEU A 207 -8.58 7.38 -2.03
CA LEU A 207 -7.57 7.82 -3.01
C LEU A 207 -7.97 9.13 -3.72
N SER A 208 -9.08 9.73 -3.33
CA SER A 208 -9.51 11.04 -3.79
C SER A 208 -10.42 11.70 -2.77
N ASP A 209 -10.43 13.03 -2.82
CA ASP A 209 -11.50 13.84 -2.27
C ASP A 209 -12.83 13.54 -2.99
N GLU A 210 -13.96 13.86 -2.35
CA GLU A 210 -15.27 13.69 -2.96
C GLU A 210 -15.43 14.68 -4.13
N THR A 211 -15.65 14.15 -5.33
CA THR A 211 -15.68 14.89 -6.59
C THR A 211 -17.06 14.82 -7.21
N VAL A 212 -17.51 15.88 -7.87
CA VAL A 212 -18.74 15.86 -8.67
C VAL A 212 -18.52 14.98 -9.90
N THR A 213 -19.51 14.17 -10.26
CA THR A 213 -19.46 13.31 -11.46
C THR A 213 -19.45 14.13 -12.74
N ALA A 214 -19.06 13.51 -13.87
CA ALA A 214 -18.87 14.21 -15.13
C ALA A 214 -20.19 14.76 -15.72
N ASP A 215 -21.31 14.15 -15.40
CA ASP A 215 -22.66 14.63 -15.76
C ASP A 215 -23.14 15.80 -14.87
N GLY A 216 -22.42 16.13 -13.79
CA GLY A 216 -22.77 17.20 -12.85
C GLY A 216 -23.87 16.85 -11.85
N VAL A 217 -24.33 15.61 -11.75
CA VAL A 217 -25.49 15.23 -10.93
C VAL A 217 -25.09 14.54 -9.62
N GLY A 218 -24.21 13.55 -9.71
CA GLY A 218 -23.74 12.75 -8.60
C GLY A 218 -22.43 13.24 -7.99
N ARG A 219 -21.95 12.47 -7.02
CA ARG A 219 -20.64 12.67 -6.40
C ARG A 219 -19.98 11.32 -6.16
N PHE A 220 -18.66 11.27 -6.12
CA PHE A 220 -17.95 10.02 -5.87
C PHE A 220 -16.62 10.22 -5.16
N ASN A 221 -16.18 9.16 -4.48
CA ASN A 221 -14.80 9.00 -4.02
C ASN A 221 -14.20 7.74 -4.65
N ARG A 222 -12.89 7.80 -4.94
CA ARG A 222 -12.09 6.61 -5.25
C ARG A 222 -11.45 6.08 -3.97
N PHE A 223 -11.30 4.77 -3.91
CA PHE A 223 -10.67 4.03 -2.83
C PHE A 223 -9.68 3.02 -3.41
N GLU A 224 -8.81 2.45 -2.57
CA GLU A 224 -7.77 1.51 -2.97
C GLU A 224 -8.30 0.32 -3.79
N ARG A 225 -9.47 -0.19 -3.44
CA ARG A 225 -10.06 -1.38 -4.07
C ARG A 225 -11.40 -1.12 -4.76
N GLY A 226 -11.75 0.14 -5.02
CA GLY A 226 -13.01 0.46 -5.69
C GLY A 226 -13.38 1.92 -5.68
N VAL A 227 -14.64 2.19 -5.96
CA VAL A 227 -15.22 3.53 -5.93
C VAL A 227 -16.56 3.48 -5.21
N ILE A 228 -17.00 4.61 -4.65
CA ILE A 228 -18.41 4.79 -4.24
C ILE A 228 -18.97 5.97 -5.01
N TYR A 229 -20.07 5.75 -5.72
CA TYR A 229 -20.82 6.78 -6.41
C TYR A 229 -22.14 7.02 -5.69
N TRP A 230 -22.47 8.30 -5.48
CA TRP A 230 -23.76 8.75 -4.99
C TRP A 230 -24.52 9.49 -6.08
N HIS A 231 -25.81 9.19 -6.21
CA HIS A 231 -26.75 9.93 -7.05
C HIS A 231 -28.07 10.14 -6.31
N PRO A 232 -28.75 11.30 -6.44
CA PRO A 232 -29.98 11.60 -5.70
C PRO A 232 -31.11 10.58 -5.92
N GLY A 233 -31.16 9.95 -7.09
CA GLY A 233 -32.17 8.94 -7.43
C GLY A 233 -31.85 7.51 -7.01
N THR A 234 -30.59 7.19 -6.68
CA THR A 234 -30.18 5.79 -6.43
C THR A 234 -29.48 5.60 -5.08
N GLY A 235 -28.98 6.66 -4.45
CA GLY A 235 -28.19 6.57 -3.22
C GLY A 235 -26.71 6.35 -3.51
N ALA A 236 -25.95 5.99 -2.47
CA ALA A 236 -24.51 5.74 -2.55
C ALA A 236 -24.23 4.24 -2.63
N HIS A 237 -23.53 3.80 -3.68
CA HIS A 237 -23.19 2.40 -3.91
C HIS A 237 -21.73 2.24 -4.35
N GLU A 238 -21.09 1.21 -3.83
CA GLU A 238 -19.74 0.81 -4.20
C GLU A 238 -19.72 0.08 -5.55
N VAL A 239 -18.64 0.24 -6.31
CA VAL A 239 -18.35 -0.54 -7.52
C VAL A 239 -16.91 -1.04 -7.42
N THR A 240 -16.72 -2.36 -7.52
CA THR A 240 -15.44 -3.04 -7.24
C THR A 240 -15.07 -4.05 -8.33
N GLY A 241 -13.83 -4.55 -8.28
CA GLY A 241 -13.38 -5.64 -9.15
C GLY A 241 -13.53 -5.36 -10.65
N GLN A 242 -13.74 -6.43 -11.40
CA GLN A 242 -13.90 -6.36 -12.85
C GLN A 242 -15.18 -5.61 -13.28
N ILE A 243 -16.20 -5.52 -12.40
CA ILE A 243 -17.40 -4.71 -12.69
C ILE A 243 -17.00 -3.24 -12.82
N ARG A 244 -16.20 -2.72 -11.86
CA ARG A 244 -15.65 -1.36 -11.91
C ARG A 244 -14.88 -1.14 -13.20
N ASP A 245 -14.02 -2.08 -13.58
CA ASP A 245 -13.15 -1.92 -14.76
C ASP A 245 -13.94 -1.90 -16.07
N LYS A 246 -14.95 -2.78 -16.20
CA LYS A 246 -15.87 -2.78 -17.34
C LYS A 246 -16.67 -1.47 -17.42
N TRP A 247 -17.28 -1.08 -16.30
CA TRP A 247 -18.06 0.15 -16.24
C TRP A 247 -17.22 1.41 -16.53
N ALA A 248 -15.99 1.45 -16.04
CA ALA A 248 -15.03 2.51 -16.35
C ALA A 248 -14.67 2.57 -17.83
N ALA A 249 -14.41 1.42 -18.45
CA ALA A 249 -14.11 1.33 -19.89
C ALA A 249 -15.29 1.79 -20.77
N GLU A 250 -16.50 1.75 -20.25
CA GLU A 250 -17.72 2.19 -20.93
C GLU A 250 -18.08 3.66 -20.65
N GLY A 251 -17.26 4.40 -19.91
CA GLY A 251 -17.48 5.82 -19.62
C GLY A 251 -18.18 6.11 -18.29
N HIS A 252 -18.13 5.18 -17.34
CA HIS A 252 -18.70 5.34 -16.00
C HIS A 252 -20.20 5.72 -16.04
N GLU A 253 -20.62 6.68 -15.23
CA GLU A 253 -22.00 7.14 -15.10
C GLU A 253 -22.55 7.82 -16.37
N THR A 254 -21.66 8.31 -17.24
CA THR A 254 -22.03 8.86 -18.55
C THR A 254 -22.17 7.77 -19.62
N GLY A 255 -21.75 6.56 -19.30
CA GLY A 255 -21.82 5.38 -20.15
C GLY A 255 -23.23 4.80 -20.28
N PRO A 256 -23.38 3.72 -21.06
CA PRO A 256 -24.67 3.10 -21.36
C PRO A 256 -25.39 2.54 -20.13
N HIS A 257 -24.67 2.20 -19.05
CA HIS A 257 -25.25 1.61 -17.84
C HIS A 257 -25.74 2.66 -16.83
N GLY A 258 -25.25 3.90 -16.86
CA GLY A 258 -25.59 4.93 -15.88
C GLY A 258 -24.99 4.66 -14.49
N TYR A 259 -25.66 5.14 -13.44
CA TYR A 259 -25.23 4.96 -12.05
C TYR A 259 -25.53 3.56 -11.50
N PRO A 260 -24.75 3.07 -10.52
CA PRO A 260 -25.13 1.89 -9.75
C PRO A 260 -26.43 2.16 -8.94
N VAL A 261 -27.28 1.13 -8.86
CA VAL A 261 -28.55 1.18 -8.10
C VAL A 261 -28.54 0.30 -6.85
N ASP A 262 -27.62 -0.66 -6.79
CA ASP A 262 -27.39 -1.53 -5.65
C ASP A 262 -25.90 -1.80 -5.45
N ALA A 263 -25.58 -2.45 -4.34
CA ALA A 263 -24.26 -3.01 -4.07
C ALA A 263 -23.99 -4.25 -4.94
N PRO A 264 -22.72 -4.55 -5.28
CA PRO A 264 -22.37 -5.79 -5.95
C PRO A 264 -22.81 -7.01 -5.12
N ARG A 265 -23.55 -7.93 -5.75
CA ARG A 265 -24.05 -9.16 -5.13
C ARG A 265 -23.21 -10.34 -5.60
N PRO A 266 -22.67 -11.16 -4.68
CA PRO A 266 -21.96 -12.37 -5.05
C PRO A 266 -22.89 -13.36 -5.74
N VAL A 267 -22.36 -14.11 -6.69
CA VAL A 267 -22.99 -15.32 -7.23
C VAL A 267 -22.61 -16.46 -6.30
N ASP A 268 -23.61 -17.07 -5.65
CA ASP A 268 -23.47 -18.02 -4.53
C ASP A 268 -22.29 -19.00 -4.69
N GLY A 269 -21.42 -19.02 -3.68
CA GLY A 269 -20.26 -19.92 -3.60
C GLY A 269 -19.16 -19.62 -4.62
N THR A 270 -19.08 -18.41 -5.17
CA THR A 270 -18.04 -18.02 -6.14
C THR A 270 -17.44 -16.64 -5.85
N VAL A 271 -16.37 -16.30 -6.57
CA VAL A 271 -15.76 -14.96 -6.63
C VAL A 271 -16.31 -14.09 -7.78
N ARG A 272 -17.45 -14.50 -8.36
CA ARG A 272 -18.18 -13.71 -9.36
C ARG A 272 -19.23 -12.86 -8.68
N PHE A 273 -19.43 -11.66 -9.20
CA PHE A 273 -20.38 -10.69 -8.72
C PHE A 273 -21.26 -10.20 -9.86
N THR A 274 -22.46 -9.76 -9.52
CA THR A 274 -23.40 -9.06 -10.39
C THR A 274 -23.79 -7.75 -9.72
N GLN A 275 -24.00 -6.69 -10.49
CA GLN A 275 -24.43 -5.40 -9.96
C GLN A 275 -25.38 -4.73 -10.93
N GLN A 276 -26.47 -4.21 -10.38
CA GLN A 276 -27.47 -3.48 -11.14
C GLN A 276 -27.06 -2.02 -11.27
N PHE A 277 -27.28 -1.49 -12.46
CA PHE A 277 -27.13 -0.09 -12.82
C PHE A 277 -28.47 0.44 -13.33
N GLN A 278 -28.59 1.75 -13.50
CA GLN A 278 -29.83 2.38 -13.98
C GLN A 278 -30.33 1.78 -15.30
N HIS A 279 -29.41 1.31 -16.15
CA HIS A 279 -29.70 0.86 -17.51
C HIS A 279 -29.10 -0.52 -17.82
N GLY A 280 -29.09 -1.44 -16.84
CA GLY A 280 -28.70 -2.83 -17.08
C GLY A 280 -28.01 -3.46 -15.88
N GLU A 281 -27.38 -4.60 -16.11
CA GLU A 281 -26.59 -5.33 -15.12
C GLU A 281 -25.20 -5.61 -15.69
N LEU A 282 -24.18 -5.43 -14.86
CA LEU A 282 -22.83 -5.88 -15.15
C LEU A 282 -22.46 -7.06 -14.25
N SER A 283 -21.66 -7.98 -14.79
CA SER A 283 -21.08 -9.09 -14.05
C SER A 283 -19.57 -9.11 -14.20
N GLY A 284 -18.88 -9.61 -13.18
CA GLY A 284 -17.42 -9.68 -13.19
C GLY A 284 -16.85 -10.40 -11.99
N TYR A 285 -15.54 -10.56 -11.97
CA TYR A 285 -14.80 -11.15 -10.85
C TYR A 285 -14.45 -10.11 -9.78
N SER A 286 -14.31 -10.56 -8.53
CA SER A 286 -13.62 -9.76 -7.50
C SER A 286 -12.15 -9.54 -7.84
N ASP A 287 -11.53 -8.54 -7.22
CA ASP A 287 -10.13 -8.15 -7.46
C ASP A 287 -9.12 -9.29 -7.25
N VAL A 288 -9.42 -10.31 -6.43
CA VAL A 288 -8.53 -11.46 -6.21
C VAL A 288 -8.13 -12.16 -7.52
N ILE A 289 -9.05 -12.25 -8.49
CA ILE A 289 -8.79 -12.90 -9.77
C ILE A 289 -7.84 -12.04 -10.63
N ALA A 290 -8.05 -10.72 -10.63
CA ALA A 290 -7.16 -9.79 -11.34
C ALA A 290 -5.76 -9.76 -10.71
N GLN A 291 -5.65 -9.81 -9.37
CA GLN A 291 -4.36 -9.86 -8.68
C GLN A 291 -3.58 -11.14 -9.00
N ILE A 292 -4.25 -12.30 -9.02
CA ILE A 292 -3.62 -13.56 -9.45
C ILE A 292 -3.20 -13.48 -10.92
N ALA A 293 -4.07 -12.96 -11.78
CA ALA A 293 -3.79 -12.75 -13.20
C ALA A 293 -2.56 -11.88 -13.44
N ASP A 294 -2.42 -10.76 -12.72
CA ASP A 294 -1.29 -9.85 -12.82
C ASP A 294 0.01 -10.51 -12.36
N LEU A 295 -0.02 -11.19 -11.20
CA LEU A 295 1.14 -11.90 -10.68
C LEU A 295 1.61 -13.00 -11.63
N LEU A 296 0.68 -13.76 -12.21
CA LEU A 296 1.01 -14.83 -13.16
C LEU A 296 1.17 -14.35 -14.61
N GLN A 297 0.91 -13.07 -14.87
CA GLN A 297 0.90 -12.45 -16.20
C GLN A 297 -0.03 -13.18 -17.19
N ILE A 298 -1.20 -13.61 -16.71
CA ILE A 298 -2.23 -14.28 -17.51
C ILE A 298 -3.39 -13.29 -17.69
N PRO A 299 -3.53 -12.66 -18.87
CA PRO A 299 -4.57 -11.64 -19.09
C PRO A 299 -5.99 -12.22 -19.12
N ASP A 300 -6.13 -13.53 -19.34
CA ASP A 300 -7.42 -14.20 -19.37
C ASP A 300 -7.90 -14.55 -17.95
N LEU A 301 -8.79 -13.71 -17.42
CA LEU A 301 -9.39 -13.93 -16.09
C LEU A 301 -10.28 -15.18 -16.01
N ASP A 302 -10.88 -15.60 -17.14
CA ASP A 302 -11.65 -16.84 -17.18
C ASP A 302 -10.74 -18.05 -17.08
N GLU A 303 -9.52 -17.98 -17.63
CA GLU A 303 -8.49 -19.00 -17.42
C GLU A 303 -8.11 -19.10 -15.94
N ILE A 304 -7.81 -17.97 -15.28
CA ILE A 304 -7.46 -17.94 -13.85
C ILE A 304 -8.60 -18.50 -13.00
N TYR A 305 -9.84 -18.08 -13.27
CA TYR A 305 -11.00 -18.60 -12.54
C TYR A 305 -11.19 -20.10 -12.74
N ARG A 306 -11.12 -20.59 -13.99
CA ARG A 306 -11.30 -22.02 -14.29
C ARG A 306 -10.21 -22.86 -13.64
N THR A 307 -8.95 -22.49 -13.84
CA THR A 307 -7.80 -23.25 -13.34
C THR A 307 -7.63 -23.14 -11.82
N GLY A 308 -7.89 -21.97 -11.25
CA GLY A 308 -7.97 -21.78 -9.81
C GLY A 308 -9.08 -22.61 -9.17
N LYS A 309 -10.28 -22.63 -9.76
CA LYS A 309 -11.40 -23.43 -9.27
C LYS A 309 -11.07 -24.93 -9.28
N GLU A 310 -10.46 -25.44 -10.35
CA GLU A 310 -9.99 -26.84 -10.44
C GLU A 310 -9.11 -27.21 -9.23
N VAL A 311 -8.08 -26.40 -8.91
CA VAL A 311 -7.16 -26.72 -7.79
C VAL A 311 -7.77 -26.49 -6.40
N ILE A 312 -8.71 -25.55 -6.28
CA ILE A 312 -9.43 -25.29 -5.02
C ILE A 312 -10.38 -26.45 -4.69
N GLU A 313 -11.08 -26.98 -5.70
CA GLU A 313 -11.96 -28.14 -5.55
C GLU A 313 -11.16 -29.41 -5.21
N GLU A 314 -10.01 -29.63 -5.84
CA GLU A 314 -9.09 -30.73 -5.47
C GLU A 314 -8.60 -30.62 -4.02
N ALA A 315 -8.41 -29.39 -3.53
CA ALA A 315 -8.04 -29.12 -2.14
C ALA A 315 -9.23 -29.18 -1.15
N ALA A 316 -10.45 -29.46 -1.63
CA ALA A 316 -11.69 -29.48 -0.84
C ALA A 316 -11.95 -28.17 -0.06
N LEU A 317 -11.58 -27.04 -0.65
CA LEU A 317 -11.78 -25.70 -0.08
C LEU A 317 -13.01 -25.02 -0.71
N ALA A 318 -13.66 -24.14 0.05
CA ALA A 318 -14.71 -23.28 -0.48
C ALA A 318 -14.11 -22.32 -1.53
N THR A 319 -14.80 -22.08 -2.65
CA THR A 319 -14.24 -21.34 -3.78
C THR A 319 -13.84 -19.90 -3.42
N ASP A 320 -14.67 -19.21 -2.66
CA ASP A 320 -14.42 -17.84 -2.19
C ASP A 320 -13.17 -17.72 -1.32
N ALA A 321 -13.04 -18.54 -0.27
CA ALA A 321 -11.86 -18.58 0.59
C ALA A 321 -10.63 -19.17 -0.12
N GLY A 322 -10.86 -20.09 -1.04
CA GLY A 322 -9.82 -20.79 -1.79
C GLY A 322 -9.04 -19.85 -2.71
N PHE A 323 -9.70 -18.91 -3.38
CA PHE A 323 -8.99 -17.95 -4.24
C PHE A 323 -8.09 -17.00 -3.46
N GLN A 324 -8.48 -16.60 -2.25
CA GLN A 324 -7.57 -15.83 -1.39
C GLN A 324 -6.35 -16.66 -1.00
N SER A 325 -6.55 -17.94 -0.66
CA SER A 325 -5.44 -18.84 -0.34
C SER A 325 -4.51 -19.08 -1.54
N VAL A 326 -5.06 -19.10 -2.76
CA VAL A 326 -4.28 -19.15 -4.00
C VAL A 326 -3.47 -17.87 -4.19
N LEU A 327 -4.08 -16.70 -4.01
CA LEU A 327 -3.39 -15.41 -4.10
C LEU A 327 -2.23 -15.32 -3.08
N ASP A 328 -2.50 -15.62 -1.82
CA ASP A 328 -1.50 -15.58 -0.74
C ASP A 328 -0.32 -16.50 -1.06
N ARG A 329 -0.62 -17.66 -1.66
CA ARG A 329 0.39 -18.61 -2.11
C ARG A 329 1.22 -18.07 -3.28
N VAL A 330 0.60 -17.52 -4.31
CA VAL A 330 1.34 -16.92 -5.43
C VAL A 330 2.23 -15.80 -4.89
N GLN A 331 1.66 -14.84 -4.15
CA GLN A 331 2.38 -13.69 -3.60
C GLN A 331 3.54 -14.11 -2.70
N GLY A 332 3.31 -15.01 -1.74
CA GLY A 332 4.36 -15.50 -0.84
C GLY A 332 5.52 -16.16 -1.58
N SER A 333 5.26 -16.81 -2.72
CA SER A 333 6.31 -17.38 -3.56
C SER A 333 7.19 -16.31 -4.21
N TYR A 334 6.57 -15.20 -4.64
CA TYR A 334 7.29 -14.05 -5.20
C TYR A 334 8.09 -13.31 -4.13
N ASP A 335 7.49 -13.07 -2.96
CA ASP A 335 8.14 -12.39 -1.84
C ASP A 335 9.38 -13.17 -1.37
N GLU A 336 9.26 -14.49 -1.22
CA GLU A 336 10.40 -15.34 -0.83
C GLU A 336 11.54 -15.33 -1.87
N VAL A 337 11.24 -15.14 -3.15
CA VAL A 337 12.28 -14.97 -4.19
C VAL A 337 12.94 -13.60 -4.04
N GLN A 338 12.17 -12.53 -3.86
CA GLN A 338 12.72 -11.19 -3.66
C GLN A 338 13.66 -11.10 -2.46
N GLU A 339 13.39 -11.84 -1.38
CA GLU A 339 14.27 -11.89 -0.19
C GLU A 339 15.65 -12.52 -0.46
N ILE A 340 15.73 -13.47 -1.40
CA ILE A 340 16.98 -14.18 -1.71
C ILE A 340 17.71 -13.63 -2.93
N SER A 341 17.02 -12.87 -3.79
CA SER A 341 17.63 -12.09 -4.86
C SER A 341 18.26 -10.83 -4.28
N ASP A 342 19.44 -10.41 -4.76
CA ASP A 342 20.15 -9.22 -4.22
C ASP A 342 19.48 -7.87 -4.60
N GLY A 343 18.17 -7.82 -4.87
CA GLY A 343 17.45 -6.61 -5.30
C GLY A 343 17.93 -6.01 -6.64
N GLY A 344 18.80 -6.71 -7.37
CA GLY A 344 19.38 -6.25 -8.63
C GLY A 344 18.48 -6.55 -9.82
N ASN A 345 18.39 -5.62 -10.77
CA ASN A 345 17.73 -5.85 -12.05
C ASN A 345 18.40 -7.04 -12.75
N SER A 346 17.62 -8.07 -13.07
CA SER A 346 18.05 -9.37 -13.59
C SER A 346 18.73 -9.28 -14.97
N THR A 347 18.82 -8.08 -15.54
CA THR A 347 19.49 -7.77 -16.82
C THR A 347 21.00 -7.55 -16.71
N ASN A 348 21.60 -7.50 -15.50
CA ASN A 348 23.00 -7.13 -15.31
C ASN A 348 23.81 -8.15 -14.46
N CYS A 349 23.51 -9.44 -14.61
CA CYS A 349 24.25 -10.50 -13.93
C CYS A 349 25.31 -11.14 -14.85
N ASP A 350 26.45 -11.51 -14.27
CA ASP A 350 27.47 -12.29 -14.99
C ASP A 350 26.91 -13.68 -15.29
N PHE A 351 26.97 -14.08 -16.57
CA PHE A 351 26.63 -15.43 -16.98
C PHE A 351 27.55 -16.42 -16.27
N MET A 352 26.97 -17.29 -15.43
CA MET A 352 27.73 -18.32 -14.73
C MET A 352 27.74 -19.63 -15.53
N PRO A 353 28.86 -20.37 -15.52
CA PRO A 353 28.94 -21.66 -16.21
C PRO A 353 27.84 -22.59 -15.73
N PRO A 354 27.22 -23.41 -16.60
CA PRO A 354 25.98 -24.10 -16.30
C PRO A 354 25.97 -25.00 -15.05
N GLY A 355 27.13 -25.48 -14.64
CA GLY A 355 27.35 -26.30 -13.46
C GLY A 355 28.84 -26.31 -13.14
N ASN A 356 29.25 -27.27 -12.33
CA ASN A 356 30.64 -27.47 -11.91
C ASN A 356 31.00 -28.97 -11.90
N ASP A 357 32.22 -29.30 -11.47
CA ASP A 357 32.72 -30.69 -11.42
C ASP A 357 31.88 -31.64 -10.56
N ARG A 358 30.98 -31.12 -9.70
CA ARG A 358 30.06 -31.92 -8.87
C ARG A 358 28.69 -32.14 -9.50
N THR A 359 28.40 -31.48 -10.61
CA THR A 359 27.06 -31.53 -11.24
C THR A 359 26.84 -32.90 -11.86
N ASN A 360 25.86 -33.64 -11.38
CA ASN A 360 25.48 -34.94 -11.92
C ASN A 360 24.22 -34.83 -12.77
N ARG A 361 23.99 -35.85 -13.60
CA ARG A 361 22.71 -36.04 -14.27
C ARG A 361 21.59 -36.17 -13.23
N GLY A 362 20.51 -35.44 -13.47
CA GLY A 362 19.36 -35.32 -12.57
C GLY A 362 19.56 -34.40 -11.37
N ASP A 363 20.72 -33.75 -11.21
CA ASP A 363 20.78 -32.59 -10.33
C ASP A 363 19.94 -31.44 -10.94
N VAL A 364 19.58 -30.46 -10.13
CA VAL A 364 18.71 -29.34 -10.55
C VAL A 364 19.34 -28.01 -10.13
N PHE A 365 18.81 -26.90 -10.64
CA PHE A 365 19.22 -25.58 -10.20
C PHE A 365 18.02 -24.68 -9.92
N PHE A 366 18.25 -23.66 -9.11
CA PHE A 366 17.40 -22.48 -8.97
C PHE A 366 18.20 -21.26 -9.43
N SER A 367 17.57 -20.32 -10.11
CA SER A 367 18.16 -19.02 -10.43
C SER A 367 17.12 -17.91 -10.40
N ASP A 368 17.55 -16.66 -10.39
CA ASP A 368 16.66 -15.54 -10.70
C ASP A 368 16.15 -15.67 -12.14
N ALA A 369 14.90 -15.28 -12.37
CA ALA A 369 14.29 -15.23 -13.69
C ALA A 369 14.56 -13.86 -14.33
N THR A 370 15.19 -13.85 -15.50
CA THR A 370 15.61 -12.59 -16.17
C THR A 370 14.67 -12.10 -17.26
N SER A 371 13.70 -12.93 -17.66
CA SER A 371 12.80 -12.67 -18.78
C SER A 371 11.50 -11.95 -18.39
N TYR A 372 11.27 -11.64 -17.12
CA TYR A 372 9.96 -11.18 -16.64
C TYR A 372 9.99 -9.74 -16.13
N ARG A 373 9.06 -8.92 -16.64
CA ARG A 373 9.06 -7.45 -16.52
C ARG A 373 8.44 -6.90 -15.24
N VAL A 374 7.74 -7.72 -14.46
CA VAL A 374 6.92 -7.24 -13.34
C VAL A 374 7.48 -7.68 -11.98
N ALA A 375 7.85 -8.95 -11.82
CA ALA A 375 8.54 -9.44 -10.63
C ALA A 375 9.29 -10.76 -10.90
N ASN A 376 10.44 -10.95 -10.23
CA ASN A 376 11.23 -12.17 -10.32
C ASN A 376 10.55 -13.28 -9.49
N HIS A 377 10.19 -14.38 -10.16
CA HIS A 377 9.57 -15.56 -9.53
C HIS A 377 10.48 -16.79 -9.54
N GLY A 378 11.76 -16.60 -9.88
CA GLY A 378 12.75 -17.65 -9.98
C GLY A 378 12.59 -18.54 -11.22
N HIS A 379 13.60 -19.37 -11.46
CA HIS A 379 13.67 -20.29 -12.59
C HIS A 379 14.36 -21.58 -12.17
N ASN A 380 13.96 -22.70 -12.79
CA ASN A 380 14.60 -24.00 -12.58
C ASN A 380 14.89 -24.71 -13.89
N GLY A 381 15.79 -25.69 -13.77
CA GLY A 381 15.97 -26.72 -14.77
C GLY A 381 16.69 -27.91 -14.19
N ILE A 382 16.82 -28.94 -15.01
CA ILE A 382 17.41 -30.23 -14.65
C ILE A 382 18.63 -30.51 -15.53
N PHE A 383 19.73 -30.92 -14.91
CA PHE A 383 20.94 -31.33 -15.60
C PHE A 383 20.74 -32.69 -16.24
N VAL A 384 21.04 -32.81 -17.53
CA VAL A 384 20.81 -34.05 -18.28
C VAL A 384 22.11 -34.65 -18.80
N ARG A 385 23.16 -33.89 -19.06
CA ARG A 385 24.45 -34.48 -19.43
C ARG A 385 25.60 -33.77 -18.76
N ASN A 386 26.45 -34.58 -18.14
CA ASN A 386 27.81 -34.24 -17.77
C ASN A 386 28.64 -35.50 -18.03
N ASP A 387 29.36 -35.54 -19.15
CA ASP A 387 30.28 -36.66 -19.42
C ASP A 387 31.65 -36.46 -18.73
N HIS A 388 31.84 -35.33 -18.03
CA HIS A 388 33.09 -34.90 -17.40
C HIS A 388 34.30 -34.91 -18.35
N THR A 389 34.07 -34.93 -19.66
CA THR A 389 35.13 -34.92 -20.67
C THR A 389 35.41 -33.52 -21.23
N GLY A 390 34.51 -32.56 -20.97
CA GLY A 390 34.67 -31.13 -21.19
C GLY A 390 34.55 -30.30 -19.91
N GLY A 391 35.01 -29.04 -19.94
CA GLY A 391 34.85 -28.10 -18.83
C GLY A 391 33.39 -27.71 -18.57
N SER A 392 33.15 -26.77 -17.66
CA SER A 392 31.79 -26.33 -17.23
C SER A 392 30.84 -25.90 -18.35
N ASP A 393 31.36 -25.54 -19.52
CA ASP A 393 30.57 -25.16 -20.71
C ASP A 393 29.97 -26.36 -21.47
N ASP A 394 30.35 -27.59 -21.12
CA ASP A 394 29.87 -28.83 -21.74
C ASP A 394 28.61 -29.41 -21.06
N ILE A 395 28.11 -28.75 -20.02
CA ILE A 395 26.99 -29.24 -19.21
C ILE A 395 25.66 -28.91 -19.90
N TRP A 396 24.81 -29.94 -20.04
CA TRP A 396 23.50 -29.82 -20.66
C TRP A 396 22.38 -29.78 -19.62
N THR A 397 21.39 -28.95 -19.90
CA THR A 397 20.18 -28.79 -19.11
C THR A 397 18.95 -28.95 -19.98
N VAL A 398 17.86 -29.41 -19.40
CA VAL A 398 16.53 -29.25 -19.97
C VAL A 398 15.76 -28.24 -19.14
N GLU A 399 15.21 -27.24 -19.80
CA GLU A 399 14.54 -26.10 -19.17
C GLU A 399 13.25 -25.76 -19.93
N ALA A 400 12.21 -25.36 -19.20
CA ALA A 400 11.04 -24.70 -19.79
C ALA A 400 11.27 -23.18 -19.71
N VAL A 401 11.54 -22.55 -20.85
CA VAL A 401 12.19 -21.24 -20.90
C VAL A 401 11.17 -20.09 -20.88
N ASN A 402 10.31 -20.01 -21.90
CA ASN A 402 9.27 -18.99 -22.06
C ASN A 402 8.28 -19.41 -23.17
N ALA A 403 7.27 -18.58 -23.42
CA ALA A 403 6.24 -18.83 -24.43
C ALA A 403 6.79 -19.11 -25.86
N ASP A 404 7.86 -18.43 -26.26
CA ASP A 404 8.45 -18.58 -27.61
C ASP A 404 9.28 -19.86 -27.75
N LEU A 405 9.95 -20.25 -26.67
CA LEU A 405 10.92 -21.34 -26.68
C LEU A 405 10.37 -22.63 -26.07
N GLY A 406 9.30 -22.65 -25.27
CA GLY A 406 8.81 -23.89 -24.67
C GLY A 406 9.89 -24.64 -23.86
N VAL A 407 9.83 -25.97 -23.90
CA VAL A 407 10.85 -26.87 -23.32
C VAL A 407 12.01 -27.05 -24.29
N ARG A 408 13.24 -26.80 -23.83
CA ARG A 408 14.46 -26.86 -24.63
C ARG A 408 15.58 -27.60 -23.93
N LEU A 409 16.39 -28.26 -24.75
CA LEU A 409 17.70 -28.76 -24.39
C LEU A 409 18.71 -27.63 -24.62
N LEU A 410 19.38 -27.18 -23.56
CA LEU A 410 20.29 -26.02 -23.57
C LEU A 410 21.67 -26.43 -23.05
N LYS A 411 22.71 -25.79 -23.58
CA LYS A 411 24.11 -26.06 -23.26
C LYS A 411 24.88 -24.75 -23.14
N GLY A 412 25.78 -24.65 -22.15
CA GLY A 412 26.70 -23.52 -22.06
C GLY A 412 25.97 -22.17 -22.13
N ASP A 413 26.52 -21.26 -22.94
CA ASP A 413 26.03 -19.90 -23.18
C ASP A 413 24.67 -19.79 -23.89
N ALA A 414 24.10 -20.91 -24.37
CA ALA A 414 22.73 -20.97 -24.87
C ALA A 414 21.69 -20.86 -23.75
N ARG A 415 22.08 -21.09 -22.49
CA ARG A 415 21.23 -20.88 -21.31
C ARG A 415 21.04 -19.39 -21.06
N LYS A 416 20.16 -18.74 -21.83
CA LYS A 416 19.87 -17.32 -21.64
C LYS A 416 19.04 -17.14 -20.38
N GLY A 417 19.50 -16.22 -19.53
CA GLY A 417 18.67 -15.72 -18.46
C GLY A 417 18.70 -16.49 -17.14
N VAL A 418 19.78 -17.22 -16.88
CA VAL A 418 20.09 -17.88 -15.62
C VAL A 418 21.10 -17.01 -14.88
N CYS A 419 20.66 -16.30 -13.83
CA CYS A 419 21.52 -15.46 -13.00
C CYS A 419 21.84 -16.14 -11.67
N ARG A 420 23.13 -16.17 -11.31
CA ARG A 420 23.62 -16.66 -10.00
C ARG A 420 22.97 -17.99 -9.58
N PRO A 421 23.07 -19.02 -10.42
CA PRO A 421 22.38 -20.28 -10.16
C PRO A 421 22.86 -20.91 -8.84
N ILE A 422 21.90 -21.36 -8.05
CA ILE A 422 22.12 -22.23 -6.90
C ILE A 422 21.93 -23.66 -7.38
N TYR A 423 23.01 -24.44 -7.35
CA TYR A 423 23.00 -25.84 -7.74
C TYR A 423 22.55 -26.75 -6.60
N LEU A 424 21.68 -27.70 -6.93
CA LEU A 424 20.98 -28.55 -6.00
C LEU A 424 21.10 -30.02 -6.42
N SER A 425 21.40 -30.89 -5.46
CA SER A 425 21.20 -32.32 -5.61
C SER A 425 19.84 -32.71 -5.04
N VAL A 426 19.18 -33.70 -5.63
CA VAL A 426 17.92 -34.26 -5.11
C VAL A 426 18.24 -35.47 -4.22
N ASN A 427 17.65 -35.53 -3.04
CA ASN A 427 17.84 -36.55 -2.01
C ASN A 427 17.19 -37.89 -2.41
N THR A 428 17.73 -38.52 -3.45
CA THR A 428 17.29 -39.81 -3.99
C THR A 428 18.48 -40.55 -4.61
N ASP A 429 18.25 -41.81 -5.01
CA ASP A 429 19.26 -42.64 -5.68
C ASP A 429 19.55 -42.18 -7.12
N ASN A 430 20.69 -42.64 -7.66
CA ASN A 430 21.14 -42.24 -9.00
C ASN A 430 20.18 -42.72 -10.10
N ALA A 431 19.55 -43.88 -9.93
CA ALA A 431 18.62 -44.42 -10.92
C ALA A 431 17.39 -43.51 -11.08
N THR A 432 16.87 -42.99 -9.97
CA THR A 432 15.74 -42.05 -9.95
C THR A 432 16.15 -40.71 -10.58
N ARG A 433 17.35 -40.20 -10.30
CA ARG A 433 17.88 -38.97 -10.94
C ARG A 433 18.04 -39.14 -12.44
N ASP A 434 18.61 -40.26 -12.88
CA ASP A 434 18.80 -40.56 -14.31
C ASP A 434 17.46 -40.68 -15.04
N ALA A 435 16.47 -41.33 -14.42
CA ALA A 435 15.12 -41.46 -14.96
C ALA A 435 14.39 -40.10 -15.01
N ALA A 436 14.57 -39.23 -14.02
CA ALA A 436 14.02 -37.88 -14.03
C ALA A 436 14.62 -37.04 -15.17
N ALA A 437 15.95 -37.08 -15.33
CA ALA A 437 16.63 -36.43 -16.44
C ALA A 437 16.14 -36.97 -17.81
N ALA A 438 15.95 -38.28 -17.93
CA ALA A 438 15.45 -38.90 -19.15
C ALA A 438 14.01 -38.49 -19.47
N PHE A 439 13.16 -38.38 -18.44
CA PHE A 439 11.80 -37.86 -18.60
C PHE A 439 11.82 -36.43 -19.13
N ALA A 440 12.66 -35.56 -18.57
CA ALA A 440 12.77 -34.17 -19.01
C ALA A 440 13.24 -34.07 -20.46
N GLU A 441 14.24 -34.86 -20.87
CA GLU A 441 14.69 -34.94 -22.27
C GLU A 441 13.55 -35.30 -23.24
N GLN A 442 12.62 -36.19 -22.84
CA GLN A 442 11.45 -36.54 -23.65
C GLN A 442 10.43 -35.41 -23.79
N GLN A 443 10.47 -34.40 -22.93
CA GLN A 443 9.57 -33.24 -23.00
C GLN A 443 10.09 -32.14 -23.94
N VAL A 444 11.33 -32.24 -24.44
CA VAL A 444 11.92 -31.26 -25.35
C VAL A 444 11.03 -31.07 -26.58
N GLY A 445 10.69 -29.82 -26.89
CA GLY A 445 9.79 -29.46 -27.99
C GLY A 445 8.35 -29.15 -27.56
N LYS A 446 7.96 -29.51 -26.33
CA LYS A 446 6.66 -29.12 -25.75
C LYS A 446 6.57 -27.61 -25.48
N GLY A 447 5.35 -27.10 -25.32
CA GLY A 447 5.08 -25.69 -25.08
C GLY A 447 5.48 -25.20 -23.69
N TYR A 448 5.33 -23.90 -23.45
CA TYR A 448 5.48 -23.28 -22.12
C TYR A 448 4.11 -22.91 -21.57
N SER A 449 3.89 -23.10 -20.27
CA SER A 449 2.69 -22.64 -19.56
C SER A 449 3.08 -21.59 -18.53
N GLY A 450 2.55 -20.38 -18.62
CA GLY A 450 2.72 -19.36 -17.56
C GLY A 450 1.85 -19.62 -16.32
N ASN A 451 0.96 -20.61 -16.37
CA ASN A 451 0.00 -20.88 -15.31
C ASN A 451 0.59 -21.81 -14.24
N PHE A 452 1.09 -21.22 -13.15
CA PHE A 452 1.67 -21.95 -12.02
C PHE A 452 0.63 -22.54 -11.07
N LEU A 453 -0.67 -22.21 -11.22
CA LEU A 453 -1.71 -22.75 -10.33
C LEU A 453 -1.83 -24.27 -10.47
N VAL A 454 -1.77 -24.73 -11.72
CA VAL A 454 -2.08 -26.12 -12.09
C VAL A 454 -0.84 -27.01 -12.18
N THR A 455 0.33 -26.59 -11.68
CA THR A 455 1.56 -27.39 -11.84
C THR A 455 1.44 -28.80 -11.23
N ARG A 456 0.69 -28.95 -10.13
CA ARG A 456 0.49 -30.23 -9.44
C ARG A 456 -0.57 -31.13 -10.09
N THR A 457 -1.33 -30.62 -11.05
CA THR A 457 -2.48 -31.35 -11.64
C THR A 457 -2.07 -32.35 -12.72
N LYS A 458 -0.94 -32.10 -13.40
CA LYS A 458 -0.53 -32.89 -14.57
C LYS A 458 0.97 -33.19 -14.56
N VAL A 459 1.30 -34.47 -14.36
CA VAL A 459 2.66 -35.00 -14.62
C VAL A 459 2.95 -35.00 -16.13
N TYR A 460 1.96 -35.36 -16.95
CA TYR A 460 2.05 -35.38 -18.40
C TYR A 460 1.21 -34.25 -19.00
N ALA A 461 1.85 -33.21 -19.50
CA ALA A 461 1.20 -32.04 -20.10
C ALA A 461 1.77 -31.75 -21.49
N ASP A 462 1.05 -31.00 -22.32
CA ASP A 462 1.53 -30.54 -23.63
C ASP A 462 2.43 -29.30 -23.52
N SER A 463 2.45 -28.68 -22.34
CA SER A 463 3.26 -27.53 -21.99
C SER A 463 3.64 -27.56 -20.51
N TYR A 464 4.80 -27.02 -20.17
CA TYR A 464 5.32 -26.97 -18.79
C TYR A 464 5.82 -25.56 -18.44
N ASN A 465 5.70 -25.13 -17.18
CA ASN A 465 6.64 -24.14 -16.62
C ASN A 465 7.89 -24.83 -16.06
N CYS A 466 8.87 -24.00 -15.68
CA CYS A 466 10.19 -24.45 -15.23
C CYS A 466 10.14 -25.37 -14.00
N SER A 467 9.38 -25.00 -12.97
CA SER A 467 9.24 -25.81 -11.76
C SER A 467 8.38 -27.06 -11.99
N GLN A 468 7.30 -26.96 -12.77
CA GLN A 468 6.46 -28.12 -13.12
C GLN A 468 7.25 -29.18 -13.88
N LEU A 469 8.07 -28.78 -14.85
CA LEU A 469 8.89 -29.73 -15.63
C LEU A 469 9.79 -30.57 -14.71
N VAL A 470 10.49 -29.89 -13.80
CA VAL A 470 11.42 -30.52 -12.85
C VAL A 470 10.65 -31.37 -11.83
N TRP A 471 9.56 -30.85 -11.25
CA TRP A 471 8.70 -31.60 -10.34
C TRP A 471 8.09 -32.85 -10.99
N ALA A 472 7.53 -32.72 -12.19
CA ALA A 472 6.92 -33.83 -12.91
C ALA A 472 7.94 -34.92 -13.26
N ALA A 473 9.18 -34.54 -13.60
CA ALA A 473 10.27 -35.49 -13.83
C ALA A 473 10.53 -36.40 -12.63
N PHE A 474 10.62 -35.82 -11.42
CA PHE A 474 10.86 -36.59 -10.21
C PHE A 474 9.62 -37.35 -9.72
N LYS A 475 8.41 -36.79 -9.88
CA LYS A 475 7.17 -37.53 -9.61
C LYS A 475 7.04 -38.74 -10.53
N HIS A 476 7.37 -38.59 -11.82
CA HIS A 476 7.37 -39.70 -12.76
C HIS A 476 8.41 -40.76 -12.38
N ALA A 477 9.68 -40.35 -12.21
CA ALA A 477 10.80 -41.26 -11.96
C ALA A 477 10.65 -42.09 -10.69
N SER A 478 10.03 -41.52 -9.65
CA SER A 478 9.79 -42.18 -8.37
C SER A 478 8.49 -43.01 -8.32
N GLY A 479 7.74 -43.11 -9.41
CA GLY A 479 6.41 -43.73 -9.41
C GLY A 479 5.39 -42.97 -8.53
N GLY A 480 5.60 -41.68 -8.33
CA GLY A 480 4.76 -40.78 -7.53
C GLY A 480 5.24 -40.57 -6.09
N GLY A 481 6.25 -41.32 -5.62
CA GLY A 481 6.68 -41.33 -4.23
C GLY A 481 7.53 -40.14 -3.77
N LEU A 482 8.16 -39.40 -4.71
CA LEU A 482 9.07 -38.28 -4.39
C LEU A 482 8.46 -36.95 -4.83
N ASP A 483 8.17 -36.08 -3.88
CA ASP A 483 7.71 -34.71 -4.12
C ASP A 483 8.78 -33.69 -3.78
N ILE A 484 9.46 -33.17 -4.80
CA ILE A 484 10.50 -32.15 -4.64
C ILE A 484 9.95 -30.72 -4.55
N GLY A 485 8.62 -30.56 -4.50
CA GLY A 485 7.96 -29.28 -4.22
C GLY A 485 7.47 -29.17 -2.78
N GLU A 486 7.74 -30.17 -1.93
CA GLU A 486 7.39 -30.16 -0.51
C GLU A 486 8.54 -29.60 0.34
N ARG A 487 8.24 -28.59 1.13
CA ARG A 487 9.17 -27.95 2.08
C ARG A 487 9.43 -28.84 3.30
N TYR A 488 8.42 -29.58 3.74
CA TYR A 488 8.51 -30.48 4.90
C TYR A 488 7.88 -31.82 4.57
N ALA A 489 8.36 -32.88 5.23
CA ALA A 489 7.71 -34.18 5.15
C ALA A 489 6.26 -34.08 5.67
N TYR A 490 5.32 -34.69 4.95
CA TYR A 490 3.88 -34.65 5.25
C TYR A 490 3.25 -33.25 5.22
N GLN A 491 3.83 -32.33 4.44
CA GLN A 491 3.21 -31.04 4.20
C GLN A 491 1.84 -31.24 3.53
N PRO A 492 0.78 -30.54 3.97
CA PRO A 492 -0.49 -30.55 3.26
C PRO A 492 -0.30 -30.13 1.80
N PRO A 493 -1.07 -30.69 0.85
CA PRO A 493 -1.04 -30.25 -0.54
C PRO A 493 -1.15 -28.73 -0.62
N ASN A 494 -0.15 -28.09 -1.24
CA ASN A 494 -0.11 -26.66 -1.44
C ASN A 494 -0.47 -26.35 -2.90
N PHE A 495 -1.02 -25.17 -3.19
CA PHE A 495 -1.32 -24.79 -4.56
C PHE A 495 -0.02 -24.62 -5.34
N GLY A 496 0.05 -25.28 -6.49
CA GLY A 496 1.20 -25.22 -7.38
C GLY A 496 2.53 -25.71 -6.77
N VAL A 497 3.56 -25.54 -7.58
CA VAL A 497 4.98 -25.77 -7.29
C VAL A 497 5.68 -24.63 -8.00
N TYR A 498 6.27 -23.75 -7.23
CA TYR A 498 7.01 -22.58 -7.67
C TYR A 498 8.51 -22.86 -7.53
N PRO A 499 9.36 -22.11 -8.24
CA PRO A 499 10.79 -22.37 -8.23
C PRO A 499 11.44 -22.36 -6.86
N ILE A 500 10.95 -21.49 -5.99
CA ILE A 500 11.40 -21.37 -4.60
C ILE A 500 11.13 -22.64 -3.78
N ASP A 501 10.08 -23.39 -4.10
CA ASP A 501 9.76 -24.62 -3.37
C ASP A 501 10.79 -25.71 -3.63
N ILE A 502 11.29 -25.81 -4.87
CA ILE A 502 12.36 -26.75 -5.22
C ILE A 502 13.63 -26.37 -4.47
N LEU A 503 13.96 -25.07 -4.39
CA LEU A 503 15.12 -24.60 -3.62
C LEU A 503 15.01 -24.89 -2.12
N LYS A 504 13.81 -24.76 -1.55
CA LYS A 504 13.55 -24.93 -0.11
C LYS A 504 13.06 -26.33 0.26
N SER A 505 12.97 -27.25 -0.69
CA SER A 505 12.46 -28.59 -0.44
C SER A 505 13.38 -29.39 0.46
N HIS A 506 12.82 -30.10 1.44
CA HIS A 506 13.55 -31.08 2.25
C HIS A 506 14.16 -32.23 1.42
N ASN A 507 13.68 -32.40 0.19
CA ASN A 507 14.18 -33.38 -0.77
C ASN A 507 15.31 -32.84 -1.66
N THR A 508 15.82 -31.62 -1.41
CA THR A 508 16.96 -31.06 -2.13
C THR A 508 18.08 -30.63 -1.18
N ARG A 509 19.31 -30.54 -1.68
CA ARG A 509 20.48 -30.03 -0.96
C ARG A 509 21.34 -29.19 -1.87
N ARG A 510 21.73 -28.00 -1.40
CA ARG A 510 22.74 -27.17 -2.06
C ARG A 510 24.05 -27.92 -2.17
N PHE A 511 24.78 -27.71 -3.26
CA PHE A 511 26.16 -28.16 -3.35
C PHE A 511 26.97 -27.44 -2.25
N GLU A 512 27.67 -28.21 -1.41
CA GLU A 512 28.52 -27.68 -0.33
C GLU A 512 29.86 -27.10 -0.80
#